data_AF-A0AAD6MWG5-F1
#
_entry.id   AF-A0AAD6MWG5-F1
#
_cell.length_a   1.000
_cell.length_b   1.000
_cell.length_c   1.000
_cell.angle_alpha   90.00
_cell.angle_beta   90.00
_cell.angle_gamma   90.00
#
_symmetry.space_group_name_H-M   'P 1'
#
loop_
_entity.id
_entity.type
_entity.pdbx_description
1 polymer ?
#
loop_
_entity_poly.entity_id
_entity_poly.type
_entity_poly.pdbx_seq_one_letter_code
_entity_poly.pdbx_strand_id
1 'polypeptide(L)'
;MGFSQGGSLVASFLLYYLTTYPSQPVEWLFRFAIIICSGNPFDARGPTTRRYYPNEDMARIPIPTGHIVGRKDDEYPGQMLLHRLCDSRRATIYDHGGGHEIPRDPLVVKQMTHAICRTIDKASVL
;
A
#
# COMPACT_ATOMS: atom_id res chain seq x y z
N MET A 1 -4.25 -1.31 -8.09
CA MET A 1 -2.95 -1.93 -7.71
C MET A 1 -1.83 -1.09 -8.27
N GLY A 2 -0.62 -1.15 -7.73
CA GLY A 2 0.53 -0.44 -8.29
C GLY A 2 1.87 -1.03 -7.89
N PHE A 3 2.85 -0.95 -8.80
CA PHE A 3 4.24 -1.33 -8.58
C PHE A 3 5.12 -0.07 -8.52
N SER A 4 6.15 -0.07 -7.67
CA SER A 4 7.10 1.03 -7.55
C SER A 4 6.37 2.36 -7.32
N GLN A 5 6.64 3.39 -8.13
CA GLN A 5 5.93 4.68 -8.05
C GLN A 5 4.41 4.56 -8.18
N GLY A 6 3.89 3.57 -8.93
CA GLY A 6 2.45 3.35 -9.08
C GLY A 6 1.76 2.98 -7.76
N GLY A 7 2.42 2.21 -6.90
CA GLY A 7 1.85 1.89 -5.57
C GLY A 7 1.94 3.06 -4.61
N SER A 8 3.01 3.87 -4.68
CA SER A 8 3.10 5.14 -3.96
C SER A 8 1.99 6.10 -4.40
N LEU A 9 1.68 6.17 -5.70
CA LEU A 9 0.57 6.97 -6.23
C LEU A 9 -0.79 6.50 -5.72
N VAL A 10 -1.04 5.18 -5.71
CA VAL A 10 -2.28 4.62 -5.14
C VAL A 10 -2.46 5.05 -3.68
N ALA A 11 -1.43 4.90 -2.85
CA ALA A 11 -1.49 5.32 -1.45
C ALA A 11 -1.64 6.84 -1.29
N SER A 12 -0.98 7.64 -2.14
CA SER A 12 -1.08 9.10 -2.16
C SER A 12 -2.51 9.54 -2.46
N PHE A 13 -3.12 8.94 -3.47
CA PHE A 13 -4.50 9.22 -3.88
C PHE A 13 -5.51 8.87 -2.78
N LEU A 14 -5.36 7.71 -2.14
CA LEU A 14 -6.24 7.29 -1.04
C LEU A 14 -6.13 8.25 0.17
N LEU A 15 -4.91 8.61 0.57
CA LEU A 15 -4.68 9.55 1.68
C LEU A 15 -5.20 10.97 1.35
N TYR A 16 -4.99 11.41 0.11
CA TYR A 16 -5.58 12.65 -0.39
C TYR A 16 -7.10 12.63 -0.28
N TYR A 17 -7.75 11.58 -0.80
CA TYR A 17 -9.20 11.45 -0.80
C TYR A 17 -9.78 11.45 0.61
N LEU A 18 -9.20 10.67 1.53
CA LEU A 18 -9.61 10.62 2.95
C LEU A 18 -9.58 11.98 3.63
N THR A 19 -8.62 12.83 3.26
CA THR A 19 -8.53 14.16 3.87
C THR A 19 -9.45 15.17 3.19
N THR A 20 -9.62 15.07 1.86
CA THR A 20 -10.41 16.01 1.08
C THR A 20 -11.92 15.76 1.22
N TYR A 21 -12.33 14.50 1.43
CA TYR A 21 -13.73 14.09 1.53
C TYR A 21 -13.98 13.24 2.79
N PRO A 22 -13.81 13.78 4.01
CA PRO A 22 -13.83 13.00 5.25
C PRO A 22 -15.17 12.33 5.56
N SER A 23 -16.27 12.85 5.01
CA SER A 23 -17.61 12.29 5.16
C SER A 23 -17.94 11.18 4.14
N GLN A 24 -17.08 10.95 3.14
CA GLN A 24 -17.30 9.93 2.12
C GLN A 24 -16.43 8.70 2.44
N PRO A 25 -17.02 7.50 2.57
CA PRO A 25 -16.25 6.29 2.80
C PRO A 25 -15.42 5.96 1.56
N VAL A 26 -14.13 5.72 1.75
CA VAL A 26 -13.18 5.40 0.67
C VAL A 26 -13.52 4.08 -0.03
N GLU A 27 -14.28 3.20 0.63
CA GLU A 27 -14.82 1.96 0.09
C GLU A 27 -15.71 2.18 -1.14
N TRP A 28 -16.28 3.38 -1.32
CA TRP A 28 -17.03 3.74 -2.54
C TRP A 28 -16.14 3.84 -3.77
N LEU A 29 -14.85 4.15 -3.60
CA LEU A 29 -13.88 4.18 -4.69
C LEU A 29 -13.25 2.80 -4.91
N PHE A 30 -12.71 2.24 -3.82
CA PHE A 30 -11.97 1.00 -3.87
C PHE A 30 -12.23 0.17 -2.63
N ARG A 31 -12.53 -1.11 -2.80
CA ARG A 31 -12.72 -2.05 -1.67
C ARG A 31 -11.42 -2.57 -1.09
N PHE A 32 -10.31 -2.52 -1.83
CA PHE A 32 -8.97 -2.94 -1.39
C PHE A 32 -7.89 -2.34 -2.31
N ALA A 33 -6.63 -2.41 -1.89
CA ALA A 33 -5.48 -2.06 -2.74
C ALA A 33 -4.34 -3.09 -2.64
N ILE A 34 -3.63 -3.29 -3.75
CA ILE A 34 -2.41 -4.12 -3.81
C ILE A 34 -1.23 -3.22 -4.19
N ILE A 35 -0.16 -3.29 -3.41
CA ILE A 35 1.01 -2.41 -3.44
C ILE A 35 2.25 -3.30 -3.53
N ILE A 36 3.08 -3.07 -4.54
CA ILE A 36 4.21 -3.95 -4.87
C ILE A 36 5.49 -3.12 -4.93
N CYS A 37 6.45 -3.38 -4.04
CA CYS A 37 7.76 -2.74 -3.99
C CYS A 37 7.70 -1.21 -4.09
N SER A 38 6.81 -0.58 -3.31
CA SER A 38 6.53 0.87 -3.36
C SER A 38 6.94 1.58 -2.08
N GLY A 39 7.71 2.66 -2.22
CA GLY A 39 8.09 3.55 -1.12
C GLY A 39 6.98 4.52 -0.70
N ASN A 40 7.25 5.36 0.30
CA ASN A 40 6.26 6.26 0.92
C ASN A 40 5.44 7.07 -0.11
N PRO A 41 4.14 7.29 0.16
CA PRO A 41 3.31 8.15 -0.67
C PRO A 41 3.67 9.63 -0.51
N PHE A 42 3.19 10.44 -1.45
CA PHE A 42 3.44 11.86 -1.58
C PHE A 42 2.19 12.69 -1.26
N ASP A 43 2.38 13.80 -0.56
CA ASP A 43 1.38 14.84 -0.36
C ASP A 43 1.76 16.06 -1.21
N ALA A 44 0.94 16.36 -2.21
CA ALA A 44 1.14 17.46 -3.15
C ALA A 44 0.09 18.58 -3.00
N ARG A 45 -0.65 18.62 -1.89
CA ARG A 45 -1.66 19.67 -1.63
C ARG A 45 -1.06 21.01 -1.23
N GLY A 46 0.14 20.97 -0.66
CA GLY A 46 0.87 22.15 -0.24
C GLY A 46 1.61 22.84 -1.40
N PRO A 47 2.29 23.96 -1.12
CA PRO A 47 3.11 24.66 -2.11
C PRO A 47 4.32 23.84 -2.58
N THR A 48 4.72 22.83 -1.80
CA THR A 48 5.77 21.87 -2.14
C THR A 48 5.27 20.44 -1.91
N THR A 49 5.78 19.51 -2.71
CA THR A 49 5.50 18.09 -2.50
C THR A 49 6.32 17.57 -1.31
N ARG A 50 5.66 16.91 -0.36
CA ARG A 50 6.32 16.19 0.75
C ARG A 50 5.96 14.71 0.72
N ARG A 51 6.63 13.91 1.55
CA ARG A 51 6.23 12.50 1.80
C ARG A 51 5.31 12.42 3.01
N TYR A 52 4.43 11.43 3.03
CA TYR A 52 3.71 11.03 4.23
C TYR A 52 4.59 10.18 5.14
N TYR A 53 4.47 10.38 6.45
CA TYR A 53 5.16 9.59 7.47
C TYR A 53 4.19 9.12 8.57
N PRO A 54 4.19 7.84 8.96
CA PRO A 54 3.28 7.31 9.98
C PRO A 54 3.33 8.01 11.35
N ASN A 55 4.47 8.61 11.68
CA ASN A 55 4.68 9.30 12.96
C ASN A 55 4.25 10.77 12.91
N GLU A 56 4.10 11.35 11.72
CA GLU A 56 3.76 12.76 11.51
C GLU A 56 2.30 12.89 11.07
N ASP A 57 1.84 11.98 10.22
CA ASP A 57 0.51 11.95 9.65
C ASP A 57 -0.38 10.95 10.40
N MET A 58 -1.52 11.42 10.91
CA MET A 58 -2.46 10.57 11.66
C MET A 58 -3.38 9.73 10.76
N ALA A 59 -3.58 10.14 9.50
CA ALA A 59 -4.46 9.43 8.58
C ALA A 59 -3.96 8.01 8.30
N ARG A 60 -4.89 7.05 8.24
CA ARG A 60 -4.61 5.66 7.86
C ARG A 60 -5.55 5.23 6.76
N ILE A 61 -5.01 4.55 5.75
CA ILE A 61 -5.81 3.94 4.69
C ILE A 61 -6.65 2.82 5.34
N PRO A 62 -7.98 2.96 5.41
CA PRO A 62 -8.82 2.08 6.21
C PRO A 62 -9.23 0.80 5.47
N ILE A 63 -9.08 0.75 4.14
CA ILE A 63 -9.40 -0.44 3.33
C ILE A 63 -8.32 -1.52 3.49
N PRO A 64 -8.63 -2.80 3.23
CA PRO A 64 -7.64 -3.86 3.18
C PRO A 64 -6.56 -3.55 2.14
N THR A 65 -5.31 -3.75 2.54
CA THR A 65 -4.14 -3.53 1.67
C THR A 65 -3.24 -4.75 1.66
N GLY A 66 -2.80 -5.16 0.48
CA GLY A 66 -1.80 -6.21 0.29
C GLY A 66 -0.48 -5.60 -0.11
N HIS A 67 0.55 -5.79 0.69
CA HIS A 67 1.90 -5.29 0.47
C HIS A 67 2.80 -6.44 0.07
N ILE A 68 3.27 -6.44 -1.17
CA ILE A 68 4.29 -7.35 -1.65
C ILE A 68 5.60 -6.58 -1.65
N VAL A 69 6.56 -7.03 -0.85
CA VAL A 69 7.78 -6.28 -0.53
C VAL A 69 9.02 -7.08 -0.87
N GLY A 70 10.09 -6.41 -1.27
CA GLY A 70 11.37 -7.04 -1.58
C GLY A 70 12.40 -6.74 -0.50
N ARG A 71 12.78 -7.71 0.34
CA ARG A 71 13.77 -7.51 1.41
C ARG A 71 15.08 -6.84 0.98
N LYS A 72 15.50 -7.07 -0.25
CA LYS A 72 16.77 -6.57 -0.82
C LYS A 72 16.57 -5.33 -1.69
N ASP A 73 15.36 -4.77 -1.71
CA ASP A 73 15.08 -3.50 -2.35
C ASP A 73 15.65 -2.37 -1.49
N ASP A 74 16.37 -1.43 -2.11
CA ASP A 74 16.91 -0.25 -1.42
C ASP A 74 15.80 0.60 -0.77
N GLU A 75 14.58 0.56 -1.32
CA GLU A 75 13.40 1.25 -0.78
C GLU A 75 12.62 0.41 0.24
N TYR A 76 13.13 -0.76 0.67
CA TYR A 76 12.46 -1.60 1.68
C TYR A 76 12.07 -0.84 2.97
N PRO A 77 12.89 0.08 3.52
CA PRO A 77 12.46 0.94 4.63
C PRO A 77 11.23 1.78 4.29
N GLY A 78 11.17 2.34 3.08
CA GLY A 78 10.02 3.11 2.60
C GLY A 78 8.77 2.26 2.40
N GLN A 79 8.93 1.01 1.97
CA GLN A 79 7.84 0.04 1.87
C GLN A 79 7.21 -0.24 3.26
N MET A 80 8.04 -0.34 4.30
CA MET A 80 7.54 -0.52 5.68
C MET A 80 6.85 0.74 6.21
N LEU A 81 7.34 1.93 5.87
CA LEU A 81 6.67 3.18 6.23
C LEU A 81 5.31 3.30 5.55
N LEU A 82 5.21 2.94 4.26
CA LEU A 82 3.92 2.91 3.56
C LEU A 82 2.97 1.90 4.21
N HIS A 83 3.42 0.69 4.52
CA HIS A 83 2.62 -0.31 5.24
C HIS A 83 2.05 0.25 6.57
N ARG A 84 2.86 1.02 7.31
CA ARG A 84 2.44 1.66 8.57
C ARG A 84 1.45 2.82 8.39
N LEU A 85 1.24 3.32 7.17
CA LEU A 85 0.17 4.28 6.83
C LEU A 85 -1.18 3.59 6.51
N CYS A 86 -1.26 2.26 6.62
CA CYS A 86 -2.49 1.49 6.43
C CYS A 86 -3.04 0.95 7.78
N ASP A 87 -4.33 0.62 7.86
CA ASP A 87 -4.89 -0.05 9.05
C ASP A 87 -4.22 -1.41 9.27
N SER A 88 -3.44 -1.51 10.35
CA SER A 88 -2.67 -2.70 10.73
C SER A 88 -3.51 -3.99 10.88
N ARG A 89 -4.81 -3.87 11.19
CA ARG A 89 -5.70 -5.03 11.33
C ARG A 89 -6.11 -5.60 9.97
N ARG A 90 -6.06 -4.77 8.93
CA ARG A 90 -6.54 -5.09 7.58
C ARG A 90 -5.41 -5.25 6.57
N ALA A 91 -4.24 -4.67 6.84
CA ALA A 91 -3.05 -4.84 6.03
C ALA A 91 -2.54 -6.30 6.06
N THR A 92 -2.01 -6.75 4.92
CA THR A 92 -1.31 -8.03 4.74
C THR A 92 0.04 -7.72 4.14
N ILE A 93 1.10 -8.38 4.60
CA ILE A 93 2.45 -8.25 4.04
C ILE A 93 2.96 -9.62 3.56
N TYR A 94 3.62 -9.64 2.42
CA TYR A 94 4.36 -10.77 1.89
C TYR A 94 5.72 -10.29 1.38
N ASP A 95 6.79 -10.81 1.97
CA ASP A 95 8.16 -10.53 1.57
C ASP A 95 8.63 -11.59 0.56
N HIS A 96 8.92 -11.17 -0.67
CA HIS A 96 9.37 -12.07 -1.73
C HIS A 96 10.90 -12.28 -1.71
N GLY A 97 11.63 -11.64 -0.80
CA GLY A 97 13.07 -11.82 -0.59
C GLY A 97 14.01 -11.29 -1.68
N GLY A 98 13.45 -10.69 -2.74
CA GLY A 98 14.16 -10.11 -3.89
C GLY A 98 14.41 -8.62 -3.74
N GLY A 99 14.81 -7.99 -4.84
CA GLY A 99 15.08 -6.55 -4.94
C GLY A 99 13.89 -5.74 -5.44
N HIS A 100 14.17 -4.67 -6.18
CA HIS A 100 13.14 -3.80 -6.79
C HIS A 100 12.56 -4.39 -8.08
N GLU A 101 11.71 -5.42 -7.95
CA GLU A 101 11.21 -6.18 -9.09
C GLU A 101 9.80 -6.74 -8.86
N ILE A 102 9.17 -7.20 -9.94
CA ILE A 102 8.00 -8.08 -9.87
C ILE A 102 8.52 -9.52 -10.07
N PRO A 103 8.45 -10.39 -9.05
CA PRO A 103 8.93 -11.75 -9.16
C PRO A 103 8.26 -12.54 -10.29
N ARG A 104 9.07 -13.38 -10.96
CA ARG A 104 8.62 -14.27 -12.05
C ARG A 104 8.78 -15.75 -11.71
N ASP A 105 9.50 -16.06 -10.64
CA ASP A 105 9.64 -17.42 -10.15
C ASP A 105 8.25 -18.00 -9.80
N PRO A 106 7.86 -19.17 -10.34
CA PRO A 106 6.51 -19.70 -10.16
C PRO A 106 6.12 -19.92 -8.69
N LEU A 107 7.07 -20.29 -7.83
CA LEU A 107 6.79 -20.50 -6.41
C LEU A 107 6.54 -19.16 -5.72
N VAL A 108 7.35 -18.15 -5.99
CA VAL A 108 7.16 -16.79 -5.45
C VAL A 108 5.86 -16.17 -5.95
N VAL A 109 5.56 -16.29 -7.25
CA VAL A 109 4.30 -15.81 -7.84
C VAL A 109 3.10 -16.46 -7.15
N LYS A 110 3.13 -17.77 -6.92
CA LYS A 110 2.06 -18.47 -6.18
C LYS A 110 1.83 -17.89 -4.79
N GLN A 111 2.90 -17.57 -4.06
CA GLN A 111 2.79 -16.98 -2.72
C GLN A 111 2.30 -15.52 -2.75
N MET A 112 2.73 -14.74 -3.74
CA MET A 112 2.16 -13.41 -4.00
C MET A 112 0.66 -13.50 -4.26
N THR A 113 0.22 -14.45 -5.10
CA THR A 113 -1.21 -14.69 -5.35
C THR A 113 -1.95 -15.02 -4.05
N HIS A 114 -1.41 -15.89 -3.20
CA HIS A 114 -2.03 -16.16 -1.90
C HIS A 114 -2.16 -14.90 -1.03
N ALA A 115 -1.15 -14.03 -1.02
CA ALA A 115 -1.22 -12.76 -0.29
C ALA A 115 -2.30 -11.83 -0.85
N ILE A 116 -2.43 -11.75 -2.17
CA ILE A 116 -3.47 -10.98 -2.86
C ILE A 116 -4.86 -11.53 -2.52
N CYS A 117 -5.06 -12.85 -2.60
CA CYS A 117 -6.32 -13.49 -2.25
C CYS A 117 -6.72 -13.19 -0.80
N ARG A 118 -5.80 -13.31 0.17
CA ARG A 118 -6.07 -12.94 1.57
C ARG A 118 -6.52 -11.49 1.73
N THR A 119 -5.96 -10.56 0.96
CA THR A 119 -6.39 -9.16 0.98
C THR A 119 -7.79 -8.98 0.39
N ILE A 120 -8.11 -9.69 -0.70
CA ILE A 120 -9.45 -9.67 -1.31
C ILE A 120 -10.48 -10.26 -0.34
N ASP A 121 -10.16 -11.37 0.33
CA ASP A 121 -11.07 -12.00 1.30
C ASP A 121 -11.43 -11.03 2.43
N LYS A 122 -10.44 -10.28 2.96
CA LYS A 122 -10.67 -9.22 3.96
C LYS A 122 -11.57 -8.07 3.46
N ALA A 123 -11.71 -7.89 2.15
CA ALA A 123 -12.57 -6.89 1.56
C ALA A 123 -14.00 -7.38 1.36
N SER A 124 -14.20 -8.70 1.25
CA SER A 124 -15.49 -9.36 1.03
C SER A 124 -16.33 -9.51 2.31
N VAL A 125 -15.75 -9.28 3.50
CA VAL A 125 -16.45 -9.32 4.81
C VAL A 125 -16.93 -7.92 5.26
N LEU A 126 -16.94 -6.95 4.34
CA LEU A 126 -17.57 -5.64 4.53
C LEU A 126 -19.01 -5.66 4.00
#